data_AF-A0A660MM92-F1
#
_entry.id   AF-A0A660MM92-F1
#
_cell.length_a   1.000
_cell.length_b   1.000
_cell.length_c   1.000
_cell.angle_alpha   90.00
_cell.angle_beta   90.00
_cell.angle_gamma   90.00
#
_symmetry.space_group_name_H-M   'P 1'
#
loop_
_entity.id
_entity.type
_entity.pdbx_description
1 polymer ?
#
loop_
_entity_poly.entity_id
_entity_poly.type
_entity_poly.pdbx_seq_one_letter_code
_entity_poly.pdbx_strand_id
1 'polypeptide(L)'
;MPYQDTSPAGQHFMNFSRPLSLAVVARAADYLTFELIYGFGEYRFHADPARHDSLADLARLADALEAGFDYVEATFADAGGHTRLILQGDGDVLQFACYDSADAVLPWLQGDAGRLAFARNVRSLLND
;
A
#
# COMPACT_ATOMS: atom_id res chain seq x y z
N MET A 1 0.08 -28.34 -38.62
CA MET A 1 0.73 -27.36 -37.72
C MET A 1 -0.39 -26.55 -37.07
N PRO A 2 -0.66 -26.67 -35.76
CA PRO A 2 -1.63 -25.80 -35.11
C PRO A 2 -1.07 -24.38 -34.99
N TYR A 3 -1.98 -23.40 -35.11
CA TYR A 3 -1.73 -21.96 -35.07
C TYR A 3 -0.99 -21.56 -33.78
N GLN A 4 0.22 -21.00 -33.92
CA GLN A 4 0.97 -20.36 -32.83
C GLN A 4 0.52 -18.91 -32.73
N ASP A 5 -0.12 -18.55 -31.62
CA ASP A 5 -0.33 -17.16 -31.25
C ASP A 5 1.02 -16.55 -30.86
N THR A 6 1.59 -15.75 -31.75
CA THR A 6 2.81 -14.96 -31.51
C THR A 6 2.44 -13.50 -31.34
N SER A 7 1.66 -13.19 -30.31
CA SER A 7 1.40 -11.80 -29.90
C SER A 7 2.29 -11.45 -28.70
N PRO A 8 3.33 -10.59 -28.82
CA PRO A 8 4.21 -10.23 -27.72
C PRO A 8 3.68 -9.09 -26.82
N ALA A 9 2.36 -8.86 -26.72
CA ALA A 9 1.83 -7.72 -25.97
C ALA A 9 0.33 -7.82 -25.65
N GLY A 10 -0.16 -8.98 -25.18
CA GLY A 10 -1.59 -9.10 -24.91
C GLY A 10 -1.95 -10.25 -23.98
N GLN A 11 -1.80 -10.03 -22.67
CA GLN A 11 -2.74 -10.50 -21.63
C GLN A 11 -2.23 -10.22 -20.21
N HIS A 12 -2.07 -8.95 -19.85
CA HIS A 12 -2.41 -8.44 -18.50
C HIS A 12 -2.93 -6.99 -18.62
N PHE A 13 -3.70 -6.69 -19.66
CA PHE A 13 -4.70 -5.63 -19.59
C PHE A 13 -5.96 -6.23 -18.98
N MET A 14 -5.95 -6.42 -17.66
CA MET A 14 -7.15 -6.70 -16.88
C MET A 14 -7.40 -5.49 -15.98
N ASN A 15 -8.19 -4.56 -16.51
CA ASN A 15 -9.14 -3.70 -15.81
C ASN A 15 -8.78 -3.28 -14.36
N PHE A 16 -8.52 -1.98 -14.20
CA PHE A 16 -8.59 -1.15 -12.98
C PHE A 16 -9.42 -1.73 -11.82
N SER A 17 -8.88 -2.67 -11.07
CA SER A 17 -9.75 -3.50 -10.22
C SER A 17 -10.04 -2.85 -8.87
N ARG A 18 -9.15 -1.95 -8.42
CA ARG A 18 -9.37 -0.91 -7.41
C ARG A 18 -8.07 -0.11 -7.32
N PRO A 19 -8.12 1.24 -7.21
CA PRO A 19 -6.92 2.00 -6.89
C PRO A 19 -6.38 1.53 -5.54
N LEU A 20 -5.05 1.61 -5.35
CA LEU A 20 -4.47 1.38 -4.03
C LEU A 20 -5.21 2.22 -3.00
N SER A 21 -5.68 1.59 -1.94
CA SER A 21 -6.43 2.23 -0.87
C SER A 21 -6.12 1.56 0.46
N LEU A 22 -6.13 2.35 1.53
CA LEU A 22 -5.95 1.94 2.90
C LEU A 22 -7.19 2.35 3.71
N ALA A 23 -7.64 1.46 4.59
CA ALA A 23 -8.73 1.68 5.53
C ALA A 23 -8.36 1.19 6.94
N VAL A 24 -8.91 1.81 7.98
CA VAL A 24 -8.94 1.21 9.33
C VAL A 24 -10.26 0.47 9.49
N VAL A 25 -10.22 -0.85 9.57
CA VAL A 25 -11.44 -1.71 9.59
C VAL A 25 -11.82 -2.17 11.00
N ALA A 26 -10.90 -2.08 11.96
CA ALA A 26 -11.20 -2.33 13.37
C ALA A 26 -10.28 -1.50 14.28
N ARG A 27 -10.84 -1.10 15.43
CA ARG A 27 -10.11 -0.48 16.54
C ARG A 27 -10.38 -1.31 17.79
N ALA A 28 -9.33 -1.88 18.37
CA ALA A 28 -9.37 -2.49 19.69
C ALA A 28 -8.60 -1.60 20.68
N ALA A 29 -8.64 -1.96 21.97
CA ALA A 29 -7.98 -1.19 23.02
C ALA A 29 -6.48 -0.97 22.75
N ASP A 30 -5.81 -2.00 22.22
CA ASP A 30 -4.35 -2.01 22.07
C ASP A 30 -3.89 -2.11 20.60
N TYR A 31 -4.81 -2.23 19.63
CA TYR A 31 -4.45 -2.39 18.22
C TYR A 31 -5.43 -1.74 17.24
N LEU A 32 -4.88 -1.29 16.13
CA LEU A 32 -5.59 -0.89 14.92
C LEU A 32 -5.43 -2.00 13.88
N THR A 33 -6.52 -2.35 13.19
CA THR A 33 -6.46 -3.22 12.02
C THR A 33 -6.60 -2.38 10.77
N PHE A 34 -5.55 -2.37 9.96
CA PHE A 34 -5.52 -1.74 8.64
C PHE A 34 -5.85 -2.77 7.57
N GLU A 35 -6.58 -2.35 6.54
CA GLU A 35 -6.85 -3.14 5.34
C GLU A 35 -6.31 -2.40 4.12
N LEU A 36 -5.35 -3.01 3.42
CA LEU A 36 -4.82 -2.52 2.16
C LEU A 36 -5.51 -3.24 1.02
N ILE A 37 -6.08 -2.44 0.13
CA ILE A 37 -6.88 -2.86 -1.01
C ILE A 37 -6.12 -2.49 -2.27
N TYR A 38 -5.84 -3.48 -3.12
CA TYR A 38 -5.06 -3.28 -4.35
C TYR A 38 -5.51 -4.28 -5.41
N GLY A 39 -5.91 -3.78 -6.59
CA GLY A 39 -6.48 -4.65 -7.62
C GLY A 39 -7.65 -5.48 -7.06
N PHE A 40 -7.54 -6.80 -7.09
CA PHE A 40 -8.54 -7.74 -6.54
C PHE A 40 -8.17 -8.30 -5.16
N GLY A 41 -7.05 -7.87 -4.58
CA GLY A 41 -6.55 -8.34 -3.29
C GLY A 41 -6.91 -7.39 -2.15
N GLU A 42 -7.12 -7.98 -0.98
CA GLU A 42 -7.25 -7.28 0.30
C GLU A 42 -6.30 -7.96 1.29
N TYR A 43 -5.54 -7.16 2.03
CA TYR A 43 -4.63 -7.67 3.05
C TYR A 43 -4.73 -6.86 4.31
N ARG A 44 -4.75 -7.55 5.46
CA ARG A 44 -4.91 -6.93 6.77
C ARG A 44 -3.61 -6.92 7.55
N PHE A 45 -3.31 -5.77 8.12
CA PHE A 45 -2.21 -5.57 9.06
C PHE A 45 -2.76 -5.21 10.43
N HIS A 46 -2.07 -5.65 11.48
CA HIS A 46 -2.28 -5.13 12.82
C HIS A 46 -1.17 -4.14 13.13
N ALA A 47 -1.52 -3.06 13.81
CA ALA A 47 -0.56 -2.14 14.39
C ALA A 47 -0.92 -1.86 15.84
N ASP A 48 0.08 -1.95 16.71
CA ASP A 48 0.02 -1.60 18.12
C ASP A 48 0.56 -0.15 18.28
N PRO A 49 -0.30 0.84 18.58
CA PRO A 49 0.14 2.23 18.74
C PRO A 49 1.17 2.44 19.86
N ALA A 50 1.29 1.52 20.83
CA ALA A 50 2.31 1.60 21.87
C ALA A 50 3.69 1.17 21.37
N ARG A 51 3.77 0.45 20.24
CA ARG A 51 5.02 0.01 19.61
C ARG A 51 5.49 0.94 18.51
N HIS A 52 4.58 1.36 17.65
CA HIS A 52 4.90 2.25 16.53
C HIS A 52 3.71 3.12 16.15
N ASP A 53 3.96 4.42 15.99
CA ASP A 53 2.94 5.37 15.56
C ASP A 53 2.72 5.30 14.04
N SER A 54 1.96 4.28 13.64
CA SER A 54 1.64 4.02 12.23
C SER A 54 0.80 5.14 11.62
N LEU A 55 0.00 5.86 12.43
CA LEU A 55 -0.81 6.99 11.95
C LEU A 55 0.07 8.22 11.67
N ALA A 56 1.09 8.49 12.49
CA ALA A 56 2.06 9.55 12.20
C ALA A 56 2.89 9.26 10.95
N ASP A 57 3.27 7.99 10.70
CA ASP A 57 3.89 7.57 9.45
C ASP A 57 2.98 7.86 8.24
N LEU A 58 1.72 7.47 8.33
CA LEU A 58 0.74 7.72 7.28
C LEU A 58 0.52 9.21 7.01
N ALA A 59 0.51 10.04 8.06
CA ALA A 59 0.42 11.50 7.90
C ALA A 59 1.62 12.05 7.13
N ARG A 60 2.84 11.67 7.53
CA ARG A 60 4.08 12.06 6.85
C ARG A 60 4.14 11.56 5.40
N LEU A 61 3.68 10.33 5.16
CA LEU A 61 3.57 9.74 3.85
C LEU A 61 2.63 10.57 2.96
N ALA A 62 1.44 10.96 3.46
CA ALA A 62 0.50 11.78 2.71
C ALA A 62 1.09 13.19 2.41
N ASP A 63 1.73 13.82 3.39
CA ASP A 63 2.43 15.11 3.19
C ASP A 63 3.50 15.01 2.08
N ALA A 64 4.33 13.96 2.11
CA ALA A 64 5.41 13.76 1.17
C ALA A 64 4.91 13.44 -0.25
N LEU A 65 3.84 12.63 -0.38
CA LEU A 65 3.21 12.38 -1.68
C LEU A 65 2.63 13.66 -2.29
N GLU A 66 2.00 14.52 -1.49
CA GLU A 66 1.47 15.81 -1.95
C GLU A 66 2.58 16.79 -2.32
N ALA A 67 3.71 16.76 -1.62
CA ALA A 67 4.91 17.53 -1.94
C ALA A 67 5.71 16.97 -3.13
N GLY A 68 5.33 15.80 -3.64
CA GLY A 68 5.89 15.22 -4.85
C GLY A 68 7.17 14.42 -4.66
N PHE A 69 7.44 13.92 -3.45
CA PHE A 69 8.57 13.04 -3.16
C PHE A 69 8.48 11.74 -3.99
N ASP A 70 9.63 11.25 -4.41
CA ASP A 70 9.80 10.05 -5.24
C ASP A 70 9.94 8.76 -4.44
N TYR A 71 10.03 8.86 -3.12
CA TYR A 71 10.09 7.76 -2.17
C TYR A 71 9.38 8.13 -0.88
N VAL A 72 8.46 7.27 -0.45
CA VAL A 72 7.77 7.37 0.85
C VAL A 72 7.56 5.98 1.44
N GLU A 73 7.45 5.91 2.76
CA GLU A 73 7.20 4.67 3.47
C GLU A 73 6.31 4.86 4.69
N ALA A 74 5.60 3.81 5.08
CA ALA A 74 4.87 3.72 6.34
C ALA A 74 5.05 2.32 6.94
N THR A 75 5.23 2.27 8.27
CA THR A 75 5.41 1.01 9.00
C THR A 75 4.17 0.69 9.83
N PHE A 76 3.76 -0.57 9.82
CA PHE A 76 2.72 -1.14 10.66
C PHE A 76 3.36 -2.21 11.53
N ALA A 77 3.44 -2.00 12.85
CA ALA A 77 4.15 -2.90 13.75
C ALA A 77 3.26 -3.39 14.89
N ASP A 78 3.38 -4.67 15.24
CA ASP A 78 2.71 -5.30 16.37
C ASP A 78 3.70 -6.18 17.16
N ALA A 79 3.19 -7.08 18.01
CA ALA A 79 4.02 -8.01 18.78
C ALA A 79 4.65 -9.14 17.92
N GLY A 80 4.07 -9.43 16.76
CA GLY A 80 4.51 -10.47 15.82
C GLY A 80 5.52 -9.99 14.79
N GLY A 81 5.68 -8.67 14.62
CA GLY A 81 6.67 -8.08 13.73
C GLY A 81 6.20 -6.75 13.15
N HIS A 82 6.66 -6.43 11.94
CA HIS A 82 6.20 -5.28 11.20
C HIS A 82 5.99 -5.58 9.72
N THR A 83 5.14 -4.78 9.08
CA THR A 83 5.04 -4.67 7.63
C THR A 83 5.35 -3.24 7.23
N ARG A 84 6.24 -3.06 6.24
CA ARG A 84 6.54 -1.75 5.65
C ARG A 84 5.85 -1.64 4.31
N LEU A 85 5.06 -0.59 4.12
CA LEU A 85 4.56 -0.16 2.81
C LEU A 85 5.50 0.89 2.25
N ILE A 86 6.04 0.65 1.06
CA ILE A 86 6.90 1.60 0.35
C ILE A 86 6.18 2.00 -0.95
N LEU A 87 6.16 3.29 -1.27
CA LEU A 87 5.81 3.80 -2.58
C LEU A 87 7.01 4.54 -3.17
N GLN A 88 7.38 4.21 -4.40
CA GLN A 88 8.53 4.80 -5.08
C GLN A 88 8.27 5.05 -6.57
N GLY A 89 8.91 6.07 -7.12
CA GLY A 89 8.82 6.44 -8.53
C GLY A 89 8.58 7.93 -8.75
N ASP A 90 8.64 8.33 -10.00
CA ASP A 90 8.42 9.72 -10.41
C ASP A 90 7.07 9.88 -11.11
N GLY A 91 6.47 11.07 -11.01
CA GLY A 91 5.19 11.42 -11.61
C GLY A 91 3.97 10.94 -10.82
N ASP A 92 2.84 10.86 -11.52
CA ASP A 92 1.52 10.64 -10.89
C ASP A 92 1.24 9.19 -10.49
N VAL A 93 2.04 8.23 -10.98
CA VAL A 93 1.89 6.80 -10.71
C VAL A 93 3.18 6.28 -10.09
N LEU A 94 3.07 5.70 -8.89
CA LEU A 94 4.16 5.14 -8.12
C LEU A 94 4.06 3.62 -8.10
N GLN A 95 5.21 2.94 -8.02
CA GLN A 95 5.28 1.54 -7.66
C GLN A 95 5.13 1.41 -6.14
N PHE A 96 4.23 0.55 -5.66
CA PHE A 96 4.17 0.18 -4.26
C PHE A 96 4.63 -1.27 -4.05
N ALA A 97 5.19 -1.54 -2.88
CA ALA A 97 5.47 -2.88 -2.40
C ALA A 97 5.38 -2.95 -0.88
N CYS A 98 4.97 -4.09 -0.35
CA CYS A 98 5.04 -4.39 1.08
C CYS A 98 6.20 -5.33 1.40
N TYR A 99 6.82 -5.11 2.55
CA TYR A 99 7.94 -5.90 3.06
C TYR A 99 7.62 -6.43 4.45
N ASP A 100 8.03 -7.66 4.75
CA ASP A 100 7.92 -8.24 6.08
C ASP A 100 9.07 -7.81 7.01
N SER A 101 9.05 -8.31 8.25
CA SER A 101 10.07 -7.99 9.26
C SER A 101 11.49 -8.43 8.93
N ALA A 102 11.68 -9.28 7.92
CA ALA A 102 12.98 -9.73 7.44
C ALA A 102 13.44 -8.93 6.21
N ASP A 103 12.75 -7.81 5.90
CA ASP A 103 12.91 -7.02 4.67
C ASP A 103 12.73 -7.85 3.39
N ALA A 104 12.01 -8.98 3.47
CA ALA A 104 11.62 -9.72 2.29
C ALA A 104 10.37 -9.08 1.68
N VAL A 105 10.42 -8.84 0.36
CA VAL A 105 9.24 -8.38 -0.37
C VAL A 105 8.14 -9.43 -0.27
N LEU A 106 6.91 -8.99 0.00
CA LEU A 106 5.72 -9.81 -0.04
C LEU A 106 5.24 -9.85 -1.50
N PRO A 107 5.50 -10.92 -2.27
CA PRO A 107 5.35 -10.90 -3.74
C PRO A 107 3.90 -10.76 -4.21
N TRP A 108 2.94 -11.00 -3.31
CA TRP A 108 1.52 -10.78 -3.57
C TRP A 108 1.05 -9.36 -3.22
N LEU A 109 1.87 -8.51 -2.59
CA LEU A 109 1.54 -7.14 -2.16
C LEU A 109 2.42 -6.10 -2.87
N GLN A 110 2.26 -6.00 -4.18
CA GLN A 110 2.99 -5.06 -5.03
C GLN A 110 2.15 -4.64 -6.23
N GLY A 111 2.42 -3.45 -6.78
CA GLY A 111 1.73 -2.94 -7.96
C GLY A 111 1.82 -1.42 -8.11
N ASP A 112 0.84 -0.83 -8.79
CA ASP A 112 0.80 0.61 -9.07
C ASP A 112 -0.15 1.36 -8.12
N ALA A 113 0.24 2.60 -7.78
CA ALA A 113 -0.53 3.50 -6.94
C ALA A 113 -0.56 4.91 -7.53
N GLY A 114 -1.76 5.49 -7.66
CA GLY A 114 -1.88 6.90 -8.03
C GLY A 114 -1.47 7.80 -6.87
N ARG A 115 -0.43 8.62 -7.03
CA ARG A 115 0.20 9.46 -5.99
C ARG A 115 -0.84 10.27 -5.21
N LEU A 116 -1.56 11.16 -5.89
CA LEU A 116 -2.53 12.06 -5.25
C LEU A 116 -3.82 11.34 -4.82
N ALA A 117 -4.21 10.28 -5.52
CA ALA A 117 -5.38 9.49 -5.14
C ALA A 117 -5.15 8.75 -3.82
N PHE A 118 -3.96 8.15 -3.67
CA PHE A 118 -3.57 7.45 -2.45
C PHE A 118 -3.36 8.43 -1.29
N ALA A 119 -2.66 9.54 -1.51
CA ALA A 119 -2.50 10.59 -0.49
C ALA A 119 -3.85 11.05 0.08
N ARG A 120 -4.84 11.33 -0.78
CA ARG A 120 -6.19 11.73 -0.36
C ARG A 120 -6.92 10.64 0.42
N ASN A 121 -6.79 9.37 0.02
CA ASN A 121 -7.35 8.26 0.76
C ASN A 121 -6.75 8.17 2.18
N VAL A 122 -5.43 8.31 2.30
CA VAL A 122 -4.74 8.34 3.60
C VAL A 122 -5.20 9.53 4.44
N ARG A 123 -5.36 10.73 3.86
CA ARG A 123 -5.92 11.89 4.56
C ARG A 123 -7.34 11.65 5.06
N SER A 124 -8.19 11.02 4.27
CA SER A 124 -9.55 10.68 4.69
C SER A 124 -9.52 9.75 5.90
N LEU A 125 -8.68 8.71 5.85
CA LEU A 125 -8.49 7.74 6.94
C LEU A 125 -8.03 8.40 8.24
N LEU A 126 -7.15 9.41 8.17
CA LEU A 126 -6.62 10.10 9.35
C LEU A 126 -7.62 11.06 10.01
N ASN A 127 -8.68 11.45 9.29
CA ASN A 127 -9.71 12.36 9.78
C ASN A 127 -10.99 11.65 10.25
N ASP A 128 -11.11 10.32 10.03
CA ASP A 128 -12.20 9.46 10.54
C ASP A 128 -11.92 8.94 11.97
#